data_AF-A0A3P1XTE0-F1
#
_entry.id   AF-A0A3P1XTE0-F1
#
_cell.length_a   1.000
_cell.length_b   1.000
_cell.length_c   1.000
_cell.angle_alpha   90.00
_cell.angle_beta   90.00
_cell.angle_gamma   90.00
#
_symmetry.space_group_name_H-M   'P 1'
#
loop_
_entity.id
_entity.type
_entity.pdbx_description
1 polymer ?
#
loop_
_entity_poly.entity_id
_entity_poly.type
_entity_poly.pdbx_seq_one_letter_code
_entity_poly.pdbx_strand_id
1 'polypeptide(L)'
;MGRGRQKAKHTKVARQLKYFSPNTDLSELERELHSAAPQDDFDDPWAEYAAKYNDDEYSDEDHIGDDRVSDEQEDSLSSGSRK
;
A
#
# COMPACT_ATOMS: atom_id res chain seq x y z
N MET A 1 1.57 23.46 -36.69
CA MET A 1 1.55 24.33 -35.49
C MET A 1 0.56 23.92 -34.37
N GLY A 2 0.10 22.64 -34.28
CA GLY A 2 -0.93 22.26 -33.29
C GLY A 2 -0.49 21.36 -32.12
N ARG A 3 0.69 20.72 -32.20
CA ARG A 3 1.08 19.66 -31.25
C ARG A 3 1.40 20.14 -29.83
N GLY A 4 1.94 21.36 -29.67
CA GLY A 4 2.28 21.90 -28.34
C GLY A 4 1.06 22.14 -27.44
N ARG A 5 -0.06 22.57 -28.02
CA ARG A 5 -1.32 22.78 -27.30
C ARG A 5 -1.95 21.46 -26.88
N GLN A 6 -1.92 20.46 -27.76
CA GLN A 6 -2.38 19.11 -27.42
C GLN A 6 -1.52 18.53 -26.29
N LYS A 7 -0.19 18.59 -26.39
CA LYS A 7 0.71 18.10 -25.34
C LYS A 7 0.44 18.78 -23.99
N ALA A 8 0.23 20.09 -23.96
CA ALA A 8 -0.12 20.81 -22.74
C ALA A 8 -1.50 20.40 -22.16
N LYS A 9 -2.50 20.16 -23.01
CA LYS A 9 -3.80 19.65 -22.58
C LYS A 9 -3.69 18.25 -21.99
N HIS A 10 -2.95 17.36 -22.65
CA HIS A 10 -2.75 15.99 -22.17
C HIS A 10 -1.98 15.93 -20.85
N THR A 11 -0.93 16.74 -20.68
CA THR A 11 -0.20 16.77 -19.39
C THR A 11 -1.05 17.31 -18.26
N LYS A 12 -1.94 18.29 -18.54
CA LYS A 12 -2.92 18.77 -17.55
C LYS A 12 -3.90 17.66 -17.15
N VAL A 13 -4.50 16.98 -18.12
CA VAL A 13 -5.43 15.86 -17.87
C VAL A 13 -4.72 14.71 -17.13
N ALA A 14 -3.51 14.35 -17.53
CA ALA A 14 -2.74 13.28 -16.89
C ALA A 14 -2.44 13.60 -15.42
N ARG A 15 -2.08 14.85 -15.09
CA ARG A 15 -1.90 15.27 -13.70
C ARG A 15 -3.21 15.25 -12.93
N GLN A 16 -4.30 15.71 -13.53
CA GLN A 16 -5.62 15.61 -12.92
C GLN A 16 -5.93 14.16 -12.59
N LEU A 17 -5.78 13.22 -13.53
CA LEU A 17 -5.99 11.79 -13.29
C LEU A 17 -5.06 11.21 -12.23
N LYS A 18 -3.77 11.58 -12.23
CA LYS A 18 -2.78 11.06 -11.27
C LYS A 18 -3.07 11.49 -9.83
N TYR A 19 -3.53 12.73 -9.66
CA TYR A 19 -3.77 13.34 -8.35
C TYR A 19 -5.26 13.51 -8.06
N PHE A 20 -6.13 12.86 -8.83
CA PHE A 20 -7.56 12.87 -8.60
C PHE A 20 -7.83 11.90 -7.47
N SER A 21 -8.16 12.46 -6.31
CA SER A 21 -8.82 11.71 -5.26
C SER A 21 -10.32 11.86 -5.47
N PRO A 22 -11.06 10.79 -5.80
CA PRO A 22 -12.51 10.85 -5.79
C PRO A 22 -13.00 11.21 -4.39
N ASN A 23 -13.99 12.09 -4.30
CA ASN A 23 -14.73 12.30 -3.06
C ASN A 23 -15.75 11.17 -2.96
N THR A 24 -15.37 10.10 -2.27
CA THR A 24 -16.26 8.98 -1.97
C THR A 24 -17.19 9.39 -0.83
N ASP A 25 -18.50 9.26 -1.02
CA ASP A 25 -19.45 9.43 0.07
C ASP A 25 -19.41 8.19 0.96
N LEU A 26 -18.69 8.31 2.08
CA LEU A 26 -18.53 7.21 3.04
C LEU A 26 -19.85 6.85 3.72
N SER A 27 -20.78 7.81 3.85
CA SER A 27 -22.07 7.58 4.51
C SER A 27 -23.00 6.70 3.69
N GLU A 28 -22.93 6.79 2.36
CA GLU A 28 -23.67 5.89 1.47
C GLU A 28 -23.08 4.49 1.47
N LEU A 29 -21.74 4.39 1.47
CA LEU A 29 -21.03 3.11 1.54
C LEU A 29 -21.33 2.35 2.84
N GLU A 30 -21.30 3.04 3.98
CA GLU A 30 -21.66 2.47 5.27
C GLU A 30 -23.09 1.93 5.26
N ARG A 31 -24.04 2.72 4.74
CA ARG A 31 -25.44 2.30 4.61
C ARG A 31 -25.58 1.06 3.73
N GLU A 32 -24.88 1.00 2.59
CA GLU A 32 -24.89 -0.15 1.71
C GLU A 32 -24.33 -1.39 2.42
N LEU A 33 -23.18 -1.28 3.08
CA LEU A 33 -22.55 -2.36 3.84
C LEU A 33 -23.44 -2.89 4.97
N HIS A 34 -24.10 -2.00 5.72
CA HIS A 34 -25.04 -2.37 6.76
C HIS A 34 -26.34 -2.97 6.20
N SER A 35 -26.77 -2.55 5.00
CA SER A 35 -27.96 -3.10 4.34
C SER A 35 -27.68 -4.44 3.62
N ALA A 36 -26.44 -4.68 3.21
CA ALA A 36 -25.95 -5.89 2.60
C ALA A 36 -25.56 -6.97 3.63
N ALA A 37 -25.96 -6.81 4.90
CA ALA A 37 -25.91 -7.85 5.90
C ALA A 37 -27.27 -8.57 6.07
N PRO A 38 -27.81 -9.31 5.08
CA PRO A 38 -28.76 -10.37 5.36
C PRO A 38 -28.01 -11.62 5.81
N GLN A 39 -28.12 -11.92 7.11
CA GLN A 39 -28.26 -13.25 7.71
C GLN A 39 -27.56 -14.43 6.97
N ASP A 40 -26.45 -14.90 7.53
CA ASP A 40 -25.98 -16.29 7.71
C ASP A 40 -26.00 -17.34 6.56
N ASP A 41 -26.59 -17.10 5.39
CA ASP A 41 -26.82 -18.15 4.37
C ASP A 41 -26.10 -17.89 3.02
N PHE A 42 -25.09 -17.01 3.00
CA PHE A 42 -24.23 -16.87 1.82
C PHE A 42 -22.97 -17.72 2.01
N ASP A 43 -22.85 -18.80 1.23
CA ASP A 43 -21.59 -19.52 1.05
C ASP A 43 -20.56 -18.51 0.52
N ASP A 44 -19.70 -17.98 1.39
CA ASP A 44 -18.61 -17.11 1.00
C ASP A 44 -17.67 -17.92 0.08
N PRO A 45 -17.57 -17.58 -1.23
CA PRO A 45 -16.75 -18.34 -2.16
C PRO A 45 -15.25 -18.25 -1.83
N TRP A 46 -14.86 -17.34 -0.94
CA TRP A 46 -13.51 -17.18 -0.42
C TRP A 46 -13.27 -17.94 0.89
N ALA A 47 -14.29 -18.52 1.53
CA ALA A 47 -14.15 -19.27 2.78
C ALA A 47 -13.21 -20.47 2.64
N GLU A 48 -13.24 -21.18 1.50
CA GLU A 48 -12.32 -22.29 1.22
C GLU A 48 -10.86 -21.84 1.15
N TYR A 49 -10.61 -20.67 0.55
CA TYR A 49 -9.27 -20.09 0.49
C TYR A 49 -8.81 -19.62 1.86
N ALA A 50 -9.69 -18.97 2.64
CA ALA A 50 -9.38 -18.58 4.01
C ALA A 50 -9.02 -19.80 4.86
N ALA A 51 -9.83 -20.86 4.85
CA ALA A 51 -9.55 -22.10 5.58
C ALA A 51 -8.20 -22.73 5.20
N LYS A 52 -7.80 -22.68 3.92
CA LYS A 52 -6.53 -23.22 3.43
C LYS A 52 -5.28 -22.48 3.93
N TYR A 53 -5.40 -21.21 4.29
CA TYR A 53 -4.26 -20.36 4.69
C TYR A 53 -4.33 -19.89 6.15
N ASN A 54 -5.48 -20.08 6.80
CA ASN A 54 -5.75 -19.68 8.18
C ASN A 54 -5.74 -20.89 9.14
N ASP A 55 -5.48 -22.10 8.64
CA ASP A 55 -5.09 -23.26 9.45
C ASP A 55 -3.62 -23.09 9.85
N ASP A 56 -3.42 -22.87 11.15
CA ASP A 56 -2.19 -22.43 11.82
C ASP A 56 -0.99 -23.39 11.69
N GLU A 57 -0.43 -23.60 10.49
CA GLU A 57 0.90 -24.22 10.32
C GLU A 57 2.04 -23.18 10.24
N TYR A 58 1.76 -21.91 10.54
CA TYR A 58 2.78 -20.85 10.61
C TYR A 58 2.57 -19.86 11.76
N SER A 59 2.00 -20.30 12.89
CA SER A 59 2.26 -19.64 14.17
C SER A 59 3.63 -20.07 14.70
N ASP A 60 4.67 -19.89 13.88
CA ASP A 60 6.04 -20.03 14.35
C ASP A 60 6.43 -18.68 14.92
N GLU A 61 6.17 -18.54 16.22
CA GLU A 61 6.70 -17.51 17.10
C GLU A 61 8.24 -17.66 17.22
N ASP A 62 8.98 -17.77 16.11
CA ASP A 62 10.43 -17.96 16.15
C ASP A 62 11.18 -16.69 15.73
N HIS A 63 11.57 -15.97 16.78
CA HIS A 63 12.89 -15.37 16.90
C HIS A 63 13.21 -14.19 15.95
N ILE A 64 12.61 -13.02 16.23
CA ILE A 64 13.27 -11.75 15.92
C ILE A 64 14.50 -11.65 16.83
N GLY A 65 15.59 -12.27 16.37
CA GLY A 65 16.92 -12.08 16.95
C GLY A 65 17.27 -10.60 16.84
N ASP A 66 17.34 -9.95 18.00
CA ASP A 66 18.00 -8.66 18.22
C ASP A 66 19.48 -8.80 17.86
N ASP A 67 19.79 -8.78 16.56
CA ASP A 67 21.17 -8.68 16.08
C ASP A 67 21.54 -7.19 16.06
N ARG A 68 21.78 -6.65 17.27
CA ARG A 68 22.44 -5.37 17.47
C ARG A 68 23.83 -5.47 16.87
N VAL A 69 23.96 -5.06 15.62
CA VAL A 69 25.25 -4.81 14.99
C VAL A 69 25.85 -3.58 15.69
N SER A 70 26.77 -3.84 16.61
CA SER A 70 27.65 -2.84 17.19
C SER A 70 28.53 -2.26 16.08
N ASP A 71 28.11 -1.15 15.48
CA ASP A 71 28.97 -0.31 14.64
C ASP A 71 29.98 0.41 15.56
N GLU A 72 30.99 -0.34 16.02
CA GLU A 72 32.21 0.24 16.60
C GLU A 72 33.17 0.60 15.47
N GLN A 73 33.30 1.92 15.25
CA GLN A 73 34.54 2.64 14.87
C GLN A 73 35.16 2.22 13.52
N GLU A 74 35.32 3.13 12.57
CA GLU A 74 36.58 3.87 12.45
C GLU A 74 36.32 5.28 11.88
N ASP A 75 36.57 6.25 12.75
CA ASP A 75 36.71 7.66 12.45
C ASP A 75 38.06 7.86 11.72
N SER A 76 38.05 7.96 10.39
CA SER A 76 39.22 8.48 9.66
C SER A 76 38.81 9.55 8.64
N LEU A 77 38.45 10.69 9.21
CA LEU A 77 38.82 12.04 8.77
C LEU A 77 39.19 12.21 7.30
N SER A 78 38.22 12.73 6.57
CA SER A 78 38.38 13.74 5.52
C SER A 78 39.70 14.53 5.62
N SER A 79 40.68 14.17 4.80
CA SER A 79 41.73 15.10 4.36
C SER A 79 41.95 14.99 2.84
N GLY A 80 40.84 15.06 2.10
CA GLY A 80 40.86 15.29 0.65
C GLY A 80 41.17 16.74 0.31
N SER A 81 42.40 17.17 0.55
CA SER A 81 42.95 18.45 0.07
C SER A 81 42.94 18.46 -1.46
N ARG A 82 41.98 19.18 -2.07
CA ARG A 82 42.00 19.49 -3.50
C ARG A 82 42.57 20.89 -3.67
N LYS A 83 43.64 20.94 -4.45
CA LYS A 83 44.37 22.13 -4.89
C LYS A 83 43.94 22.52 -6.29
#